data_AF-U2LVQ4-F1
#
_entry.id   AF-U2LVQ4-F1
#
_cell.length_a   1.000
_cell.length_b   1.000
_cell.length_c   1.000
_cell.angle_alpha   90.00
_cell.angle_beta   90.00
_cell.angle_gamma   90.00
#
_symmetry.space_group_name_H-M   'P 1'
#
loop_
_entity.id
_entity.type
_entity.pdbx_description
1 polymer ?
#
loop_
_entity_poly.entity_id
_entity_poly.type
_entity_poly.pdbx_seq_one_letter_code
_entity_poly.pdbx_strand_id
1 'polypeptide(L)'
;MIIRSKDKISVNGKNKSVWVLDTNALTVTHDAADAEPTVTAFHSEHIKYHLHYSAEYRKDRLRKLVNSGEILSYLTELDKSVENALERQVEKWKADDKEYQQALAVGDVGRAEGLENMMKLCAREAVYADLVYV
;
A
#
# COMPACT_ATOMS: atom_id res chain seq x y z
N MET A 1 -10.73 -10.07 -6.33
CA MET A 1 -10.85 -11.41 -5.71
C MET A 1 -11.25 -11.20 -4.26
N ILE A 2 -12.18 -12.00 -3.71
CA ILE A 2 -12.57 -11.90 -2.30
C ILE A 2 -12.00 -13.09 -1.52
N ILE A 3 -11.27 -12.80 -0.42
CA ILE A 3 -10.77 -13.80 0.53
C ILE A 3 -11.46 -13.59 1.86
N ARG A 4 -11.93 -14.69 2.47
CA ARG A 4 -12.60 -14.67 3.78
C ARG A 4 -11.82 -15.53 4.76
N SER A 5 -11.73 -15.08 6.00
CA SER A 5 -11.11 -15.86 7.08
C SER A 5 -11.89 -17.14 7.35
N LYS A 6 -11.16 -18.16 7.83
CA LYS A 6 -11.75 -19.40 8.36
C LYS A 6 -12.56 -19.12 9.63
N ASP A 7 -12.06 -18.24 10.47
CA ASP A 7 -12.71 -17.86 11.72
C ASP A 7 -14.01 -17.10 11.42
N LYS A 8 -15.06 -17.49 12.14
CA LYS A 8 -16.41 -16.96 11.98
C LYS A 8 -16.97 -16.53 13.32
N ILE A 9 -17.81 -15.52 13.27
CA ILE A 9 -18.61 -15.02 14.38
C ILE A 9 -20.10 -15.04 14.01
N SER A 10 -20.95 -15.19 15.01
CA SER A 10 -22.40 -15.10 14.84
C SER A 10 -22.83 -13.66 15.06
N VAL A 11 -23.29 -12.99 14.00
CA VAL A 11 -23.84 -11.63 14.05
C VAL A 11 -25.31 -11.71 13.65
N ASN A 12 -26.22 -11.35 14.55
CA ASN A 12 -27.68 -11.42 14.34
C ASN A 12 -28.16 -12.81 13.82
N GLY A 13 -27.60 -13.88 14.38
CA GLY A 13 -27.92 -15.27 14.01
C GLY A 13 -27.34 -15.73 12.68
N LYS A 14 -26.47 -14.95 12.03
CA LYS A 14 -25.76 -15.32 10.80
C LYS A 14 -24.26 -15.46 11.05
N ASN A 15 -23.69 -16.54 10.55
CA ASN A 15 -22.24 -16.76 10.59
C ASN A 15 -21.55 -15.89 9.53
N LYS A 16 -20.72 -14.95 9.99
CA LYS A 16 -19.86 -14.12 9.15
C LYS A 16 -18.39 -14.43 9.43
N SER A 17 -17.54 -14.31 8.40
CA SER A 17 -16.09 -14.38 8.60
C SER A 17 -15.59 -13.13 9.31
N VAL A 18 -14.67 -13.28 10.26
CA VAL A 18 -14.09 -12.17 11.04
C VAL A 18 -13.33 -11.19 10.15
N TRP A 19 -12.52 -11.70 9.21
CA TRP A 19 -11.75 -10.89 8.27
C TRP A 19 -12.15 -11.17 6.83
N VAL A 20 -12.32 -10.11 6.04
CA VAL A 20 -12.57 -10.20 4.60
C VAL A 20 -11.67 -9.22 3.87
N LEU A 21 -10.94 -9.71 2.87
CA LEU A 21 -10.16 -8.91 1.93
C LEU A 21 -10.86 -8.93 0.57
N ASP A 22 -11.19 -7.76 0.02
CA ASP A 22 -11.58 -7.60 -1.39
C ASP A 22 -10.45 -6.91 -2.16
N THR A 23 -9.74 -7.68 -2.97
CA THR A 23 -8.61 -7.16 -3.76
C THR A 23 -9.02 -6.26 -4.92
N ASN A 24 -10.30 -6.26 -5.33
CA ASN A 24 -10.78 -5.41 -6.42
C ASN A 24 -11.26 -4.07 -5.86
N ALA A 25 -11.97 -4.11 -4.72
CA ALA A 25 -12.40 -2.90 -4.02
C ALA A 25 -11.29 -2.28 -3.16
N LEU A 26 -10.17 -2.98 -2.98
CA LEU A 26 -9.05 -2.57 -2.12
C LEU A 26 -9.49 -2.34 -0.67
N THR A 27 -10.37 -3.20 -0.16
CA THR A 27 -10.94 -3.08 1.18
C THR A 27 -10.60 -4.26 2.06
N VAL A 28 -10.39 -3.98 3.34
CA VAL A 28 -10.36 -4.96 4.42
C VAL A 28 -11.54 -4.68 5.35
N THR A 29 -12.38 -5.68 5.55
CA THR A 29 -13.48 -5.65 6.53
C THR A 29 -13.09 -6.49 7.74
N HIS A 30 -13.32 -5.93 8.93
CA HIS A 30 -13.27 -6.62 10.21
C HIS A 30 -14.67 -6.62 10.84
N ASP A 31 -15.30 -7.79 10.90
CA ASP A 31 -16.55 -8.00 11.62
C ASP A 31 -16.23 -8.45 13.06
N ALA A 32 -16.79 -7.78 14.06
CA ALA A 32 -16.75 -8.18 15.47
C ALA A 32 -18.16 -8.52 15.98
N ALA A 33 -18.27 -9.41 16.98
CA ALA A 33 -19.57 -9.96 17.41
C ALA A 33 -20.55 -8.88 17.93
N ASP A 34 -20.02 -7.91 18.68
CA ASP A 34 -20.79 -6.91 19.42
C ASP A 34 -20.57 -5.47 18.91
N ALA A 35 -19.98 -5.32 17.72
CA ALA A 35 -19.68 -4.01 17.14
C ALA A 35 -20.04 -3.94 15.65
N GLU A 36 -20.23 -2.72 15.16
CA GLU A 36 -20.39 -2.49 13.73
C GLU A 36 -19.12 -2.91 12.96
N PRO A 37 -19.28 -3.50 11.76
CA PRO A 37 -18.15 -3.91 10.96
C PRO A 37 -17.31 -2.69 10.57
N THR A 38 -16.00 -2.78 10.80
CA THR A 38 -15.05 -1.75 10.36
C THR A 38 -14.58 -2.07 8.96
N VAL A 39 -14.60 -1.08 8.07
CA VAL A 39 -14.09 -1.20 6.70
C VAL A 39 -12.96 -0.21 6.49
N THR A 40 -11.79 -0.73 6.13
CA THR A 40 -10.63 0.09 5.76
C THR A 40 -10.42 0.00 4.26
N ALA A 41 -10.41 1.13 3.57
CA ALA A 41 -10.16 1.25 2.13
C ALA A 41 -8.76 1.79 1.85
N PHE A 42 -8.05 1.15 0.94
CA PHE A 42 -6.74 1.58 0.46
C PHE A 42 -6.89 2.24 -0.91
N HIS A 43 -6.18 3.34 -1.12
CA HIS A 43 -6.29 4.16 -2.34
C HIS A 43 -4.98 4.21 -3.14
N SER A 44 -3.87 3.79 -2.53
CA SER A 44 -2.54 3.86 -3.12
C SER A 44 -2.38 2.90 -4.29
N GLU A 45 -1.78 3.38 -5.38
CA GLU A 45 -1.61 2.58 -6.60
C GLU A 45 -0.71 1.35 -6.37
N HIS A 46 0.30 1.45 -5.52
CA HIS A 46 1.17 0.30 -5.21
C HIS A 46 0.45 -0.79 -4.43
N ILE A 47 -0.49 -0.46 -3.53
CA ILE A 47 -1.34 -1.46 -2.87
C ILE A 47 -2.20 -2.17 -3.91
N LYS A 48 -2.77 -1.43 -4.87
CA LYS A 48 -3.51 -2.02 -5.99
C LYS A 48 -2.63 -2.99 -6.78
N TYR A 49 -1.45 -2.58 -7.22
CA TYR A 49 -0.54 -3.45 -7.98
C TYR A 49 -0.13 -4.68 -7.17
N HIS A 50 0.25 -4.51 -5.90
CA HIS A 50 0.63 -5.60 -5.01
C HIS A 50 -0.50 -6.61 -4.82
N LEU A 51 -1.73 -6.15 -4.57
CA LEU A 51 -2.89 -7.01 -4.37
C LEU A 51 -3.30 -7.73 -5.66
N HIS A 52 -3.24 -7.06 -6.82
CA HIS A 52 -3.51 -7.70 -8.11
C HIS A 52 -2.49 -8.82 -8.39
N TYR A 53 -1.19 -8.54 -8.24
CA TYR A 53 -0.14 -9.53 -8.44
C TYR A 53 -0.26 -10.69 -7.43
N SER A 54 -0.41 -10.39 -6.14
CA SER A 54 -0.53 -11.40 -5.09
C SER A 54 -1.80 -12.24 -5.25
N ALA A 55 -2.89 -11.65 -5.74
CA ALA A 55 -4.11 -12.37 -6.07
C ALA A 55 -3.93 -13.33 -7.24
N GLU A 56 -2.99 -13.10 -8.15
CA GLU A 56 -2.73 -14.01 -9.28
C GLU A 56 -1.70 -15.08 -8.92
N TYR A 57 -0.58 -14.67 -8.34
CA TYR A 57 0.61 -15.51 -8.16
C TYR A 57 0.87 -15.97 -6.71
N ARG A 58 0.31 -15.30 -5.70
CA ARG A 58 0.61 -15.56 -4.27
C ARG A 58 -0.64 -15.69 -3.39
N LYS A 59 -1.72 -16.27 -3.94
CA LYS A 59 -3.03 -16.42 -3.27
C LYS A 59 -2.94 -17.02 -1.88
N ASP A 60 -2.10 -18.04 -1.70
CA ASP A 60 -1.97 -18.73 -0.41
C ASP A 60 -1.36 -17.85 0.68
N ARG A 61 -0.47 -16.92 0.34
CA ARG A 61 0.08 -15.95 1.30
C ARG A 61 -0.99 -14.98 1.75
N LEU A 62 -1.76 -14.40 0.83
CA LEU A 62 -2.90 -13.54 1.19
C LEU A 62 -3.92 -14.29 2.06
N ARG A 63 -4.20 -15.54 1.73
CA ARG A 63 -5.10 -16.38 2.53
C ARG A 63 -4.55 -16.66 3.93
N LYS A 64 -3.24 -16.83 4.10
CA LYS A 64 -2.62 -16.94 5.43
C LYS A 64 -2.82 -15.65 6.24
N LEU A 65 -2.51 -14.49 5.66
CA LEU A 65 -2.66 -13.18 6.32
C LEU A 65 -4.11 -12.89 6.73
N VAL A 66 -5.09 -13.22 5.87
CA VAL A 66 -6.51 -13.05 6.20
C VAL A 66 -6.95 -14.00 7.31
N ASN A 67 -6.42 -15.23 7.32
CA ASN A 67 -6.74 -16.20 8.37
C ASN A 67 -6.06 -15.89 9.70
N SER A 68 -4.85 -15.31 9.70
CA SER A 68 -4.17 -14.88 10.93
C SER A 68 -4.69 -13.56 11.47
N GLY A 69 -5.52 -12.84 10.71
CA GLY A 69 -6.01 -11.50 11.07
C GLY A 69 -4.96 -10.40 10.90
N GLU A 70 -3.85 -10.68 10.24
CA GLU A 70 -2.72 -9.74 10.04
C GLU A 70 -2.84 -8.96 8.72
N ILE A 71 -3.87 -9.22 7.90
CA ILE A 71 -3.98 -8.59 6.57
C ILE A 71 -4.07 -7.06 6.64
N LEU A 72 -4.75 -6.51 7.64
CA LEU A 72 -4.89 -5.06 7.78
C LEU A 72 -3.56 -4.41 8.13
N SER A 73 -2.89 -4.89 9.19
CA SER A 73 -1.58 -4.36 9.59
C SER A 73 -0.54 -4.54 8.50
N TYR A 74 -0.51 -5.70 7.84
CA TYR A 74 0.37 -5.95 6.70
C TYR A 74 0.23 -4.91 5.60
N LEU A 75 -0.99 -4.62 5.15
CA LEU A 75 -1.22 -3.66 4.08
C LEU A 75 -0.94 -2.22 4.53
N THR A 76 -1.26 -1.85 5.77
CA THR A 76 -0.93 -0.53 6.33
C THR A 76 0.58 -0.32 6.46
N GLU A 77 1.32 -1.33 6.93
CA GLU A 77 2.77 -1.27 7.04
C GLU A 77 3.42 -1.24 5.66
N LEU A 78 2.90 -2.02 4.70
CA LEU A 78 3.34 -1.98 3.32
C LEU A 78 3.18 -0.56 2.77
N ASP A 79 1.98 0.01 2.83
CA ASP A 79 1.66 1.36 2.31
C ASP A 79 2.66 2.40 2.82
N LYS A 80 2.81 2.45 4.14
CA LYS A 80 3.77 3.33 4.81
C LYS A 80 5.22 3.07 4.43
N SER A 81 5.62 1.81 4.29
CA SER A 81 7.00 1.46 3.92
C SER A 81 7.35 1.92 2.50
N VAL A 82 6.38 1.84 1.58
CA VAL A 82 6.54 2.31 0.20
C VAL A 82 6.68 3.82 0.16
N GLU A 83 5.79 4.54 0.84
CA GLU A 83 5.84 6.00 0.92
C GLU A 83 7.19 6.49 1.48
N ASN A 84 7.64 5.90 2.59
CA ASN A 84 8.94 6.22 3.17
C ASN A 84 10.11 5.91 2.22
N ALA A 85 10.03 4.81 1.45
CA ALA A 85 11.07 4.45 0.50
C ALA A 85 11.14 5.46 -0.66
N LEU A 86 9.98 5.90 -1.17
CA LEU A 86 9.88 6.93 -2.20
C LEU A 86 10.49 8.24 -1.70
N GLU A 87 10.09 8.70 -0.51
CA GLU A 87 10.59 9.95 0.07
C GLU A 87 12.11 9.89 0.26
N ARG A 88 12.64 8.82 0.86
CA ARG A 88 14.09 8.64 1.03
C ARG A 88 14.85 8.65 -0.30
N GLN A 89 14.28 8.01 -1.32
CA GLN A 89 14.93 7.94 -2.64
C GLN A 89 14.95 9.32 -3.32
N VAL A 90 13.86 10.08 -3.22
CA VAL A 90 13.76 11.44 -3.77
C VAL A 90 14.69 12.39 -3.02
N GLU A 91 14.72 12.37 -1.69
CA GLU A 91 15.61 13.23 -0.90
C GLU A 91 17.09 12.94 -1.16
N LYS A 92 17.45 11.66 -1.36
CA LYS A 92 18.80 11.30 -1.78
C LYS A 92 19.17 11.93 -3.13
N TRP A 93 18.29 11.84 -4.12
CA TRP A 93 18.54 12.45 -5.43
C TRP A 93 18.57 13.96 -5.39
N LYS A 94 17.70 14.61 -4.61
CA LYS A 94 17.75 16.06 -4.39
C LYS A 94 19.09 16.50 -3.83
N ALA A 95 19.65 15.77 -2.87
CA ALA A 95 20.95 16.08 -2.28
C ALA A 95 22.11 15.91 -3.26
N ASP A 96 22.04 14.88 -4.12
CA ASP A 96 23.11 14.54 -5.07
C ASP A 96 23.04 15.34 -6.40
N ASP A 97 21.86 15.87 -6.76
CA ASP A 97 21.63 16.55 -8.04
C ASP A 97 22.10 18.01 -8.01
N LYS A 98 23.16 18.30 -8.78
CA LYS A 98 23.75 19.64 -8.85
C LYS A 98 22.80 20.69 -9.41
N GLU A 99 21.94 20.33 -10.35
CA GLU A 99 21.03 21.25 -11.01
C GLU A 99 19.91 21.68 -10.04
N TYR A 100 19.40 20.74 -9.27
CA TYR A 100 18.44 20.97 -8.20
C TYR A 100 19.02 21.89 -7.13
N GLN A 101 20.23 21.61 -6.65
CA GLN A 101 20.92 22.44 -5.65
C GLN A 101 21.17 23.87 -6.17
N GLN A 102 21.54 24.03 -7.43
CA GLN A 102 21.72 25.34 -8.05
C GLN A 102 20.40 26.10 -8.17
N ALA A 103 19.32 25.44 -8.60
CA ALA A 103 17.99 26.03 -8.70
C ALA A 103 17.52 26.57 -7.33
N LEU A 104 17.74 25.80 -6.25
CA LEU A 104 17.47 26.26 -4.89
C LEU A 104 18.33 27.46 -4.48
N ALA A 105 19.62 27.45 -4.79
CA ALA A 105 20.54 28.52 -4.42
C ALA A 105 20.20 29.88 -5.07
N VAL A 106 19.65 29.87 -6.29
CA VAL A 106 19.23 31.09 -7.00
C VAL A 106 17.76 31.45 -6.80
N GLY A 107 17.01 30.63 -6.05
CA GLY A 107 15.58 30.84 -5.79
C GLY A 107 14.66 30.52 -6.98
N ASP A 108 15.13 29.72 -7.95
CA ASP A 108 14.31 29.26 -9.09
C ASP A 108 13.41 28.08 -8.66
N VAL A 109 12.33 28.42 -7.97
CA VAL A 109 11.34 27.46 -7.45
C VAL A 109 10.73 26.61 -8.57
N GLY A 110 10.44 27.22 -9.73
CA GLY A 110 9.83 26.51 -10.85
C GLY A 110 10.72 25.40 -11.41
N ARG A 111 12.04 25.68 -11.52
CA ARG A 111 13.00 24.65 -11.94
C ARG A 111 13.18 23.56 -10.88
N ALA A 112 13.29 23.93 -9.61
CA ALA A 112 13.43 22.96 -8.52
C ALA A 112 12.22 22.02 -8.43
N GLU A 113 10.98 22.55 -8.52
CA GLU A 113 9.76 21.74 -8.54
C GLU A 113 9.69 20.81 -9.75
N GLY A 114 10.09 21.29 -10.93
CA GLY A 114 10.16 20.47 -12.14
C GLY A 114 11.08 19.26 -11.99
N LEU A 115 12.28 19.48 -11.44
CA LEU A 115 13.26 18.42 -11.16
C LEU A 115 12.73 17.44 -10.08
N GLU A 116 12.16 17.96 -8.99
CA GLU A 116 11.59 17.11 -7.94
C GLU A 116 10.45 16.23 -8.46
N ASN A 117 9.58 16.76 -9.32
CA ASN A 117 8.51 15.98 -9.95
C ASN A 117 9.06 14.85 -10.83
N MET A 118 10.12 15.11 -11.60
CA MET A 118 10.80 14.07 -12.37
C MET A 118 11.42 13.00 -11.46
N MET A 119 12.08 13.41 -10.37
CA MET A 119 12.62 12.50 -9.36
C MET A 119 11.53 11.62 -8.74
N LYS A 120 10.37 12.18 -8.39
CA LYS A 120 9.24 11.40 -7.84
C LYS A 120 8.76 10.34 -8.82
N LEU A 121 8.66 10.66 -10.12
CA LEU A 121 8.28 9.69 -11.14
C LEU A 121 9.30 8.55 -11.27
N CYS A 122 10.59 8.88 -11.37
CA CYS A 122 11.66 7.87 -11.44
C CYS A 122 11.72 6.99 -10.18
N ALA A 123 11.52 7.58 -8.99
CA ALA A 123 11.55 6.86 -7.73
C ALA A 123 10.39 5.86 -7.65
N ARG A 124 9.22 6.26 -8.15
CA ARG A 124 8.04 5.39 -8.24
C ARG A 124 8.33 4.14 -9.06
N GLU A 125 8.92 4.28 -10.23
CA GLU A 125 9.26 3.13 -11.09
C GLU A 125 10.25 2.18 -10.39
N ALA A 126 11.31 2.73 -9.80
CA ALA A 126 12.34 1.94 -9.11
C ALA A 126 11.78 1.19 -7.89
N VAL A 127 11.07 1.90 -7.00
CA VAL A 127 10.53 1.33 -5.76
C VAL A 127 9.41 0.32 -6.06
N TYR A 128 8.55 0.58 -7.05
CA TYR A 128 7.46 -0.35 -7.39
C TYR A 128 7.98 -1.64 -8.01
N ALA A 129 9.06 -1.58 -8.80
CA ALA A 129 9.69 -2.78 -9.35
C ALA A 129 10.16 -3.74 -8.24
N ASP A 130 10.69 -3.20 -7.13
CA ASP A 130 11.10 -4.01 -5.98
C ASP A 130 9.90 -4.57 -5.19
N LEU A 131 8.78 -3.83 -5.13
CA LEU A 131 7.55 -4.21 -4.42
C LEU A 131 6.74 -5.33 -5.05
N VAL A 132 6.72 -5.40 -6.39
CA VAL A 132 5.92 -6.40 -7.13
C VAL A 132 6.36 -7.83 -6.80
N TYR A 133 7.54 -8.03 -6.22
CA TYR A 133 8.08 -9.36 -5.89
C TYR A 133 8.09 -9.72 -4.40
N VAL A 134 7.57 -8.89 -3.49
CA VAL A 134 7.54 -9.16 -2.04
C VAL A 134 6.27 -9.86 -1.61
#